data_AF-A0A930U785-F1
#
_entry.id   AF-A0A930U785-F1
#
_cell.length_a   1.000
_cell.length_b   1.000
_cell.length_c   1.000
_cell.angle_alpha   90.00
_cell.angle_beta   90.00
_cell.angle_gamma   90.00
#
_symmetry.space_group_name_H-M   'P 1'
#
loop_
_entity.id
_entity.type
_entity.pdbx_description
1 polymer ?
#
loop_
_entity_poly.entity_id
_entity_poly.type
_entity_poly.pdbx_seq_one_letter_code
_entity_poly.pdbx_strand_id
1 'polypeptide(L)'
;MGFFDSEIVQSEAKHLFQDYQTLVQLGSRYGRFDREGKRLYIEKMETLMERWRIFMKRVELSEDFTAQMTVKQLETFLEGAGMTPQQMFDQMHRTLERMKAEIGS
;
A
#
# COMPACT_ATOMS: atom_id res chain seq x y z
N MET A 1 6.45 -25.88 -5.66
CA MET A 1 6.70 -24.86 -4.63
C MET A 1 5.97 -23.62 -5.09
N GLY A 2 4.89 -23.28 -4.40
CA GLY A 2 4.10 -22.09 -4.67
C GLY A 2 4.81 -20.82 -4.20
N PHE A 3 4.53 -19.70 -4.86
CA PHE A 3 4.99 -18.37 -4.46
C PHE A 3 4.63 -18.05 -3.00
N PHE A 4 3.44 -18.47 -2.54
CA PHE A 4 3.00 -18.26 -1.16
C PHE A 4 3.43 -19.36 -0.19
N ASP A 5 4.02 -20.46 -0.66
CA ASP A 5 4.66 -21.46 0.23
C ASP A 5 5.96 -20.92 0.85
N SER A 6 6.48 -19.81 0.32
CA SER A 6 7.66 -19.14 0.85
C SER A 6 7.32 -18.37 2.13
N GLU A 7 7.89 -18.77 3.26
CA GLU A 7 7.81 -18.04 4.53
C GLU A 7 8.25 -16.58 4.37
N ILE A 8 9.19 -16.31 3.45
CA ILE A 8 9.68 -14.96 3.15
C ILE A 8 8.55 -14.11 2.54
N VAL A 9 7.80 -14.67 1.59
CA VAL A 9 6.67 -13.97 0.92
C VAL A 9 5.54 -13.72 1.91
N GLN A 10 5.21 -14.72 2.76
CA GLN A 10 4.20 -14.56 3.80
C GLN A 10 4.59 -13.50 4.83
N SER A 11 5.85 -13.50 5.27
CA SER A 11 6.38 -12.49 6.19
C SER A 11 6.37 -11.10 5.56
N GLU A 12 6.74 -10.97 4.29
CA GLU A 12 6.70 -9.71 3.56
C GLU A 12 5.27 -9.16 3.47
N ALA A 13 4.31 -10.01 3.08
CA ALA A 13 2.91 -9.62 3.00
C ALA A 13 2.40 -9.10 4.35
N LYS A 14 2.69 -9.83 5.45
CA LYS A 14 2.31 -9.44 6.80
C LYS A 14 2.90 -8.08 7.19
N HIS A 15 4.19 -7.86 6.93
CA HIS A 15 4.84 -6.58 7.23
C HIS A 15 4.26 -5.44 6.39
N LEU A 16 3.96 -5.66 5.11
CA LEU A 16 3.33 -4.66 4.24
C LEU A 16 1.97 -4.21 4.78
N PHE A 17 1.12 -5.16 5.19
CA PHE A 17 -0.18 -4.83 5.78
C PHE A 17 -0.05 -4.09 7.12
N GLN A 18 0.89 -4.50 7.97
CA GLN A 18 1.14 -3.85 9.26
C GLN A 18 1.67 -2.41 9.08
N ASP A 19 2.62 -2.21 8.16
CA ASP A 19 3.16 -0.89 7.82
C ASP A 19 2.03 0.01 7.30
N TYR A 20 1.16 -0.50 6.42
CA TYR A 20 0.00 0.22 5.91
C TYR A 20 -0.96 0.66 7.01
N GLN A 21 -1.38 -0.26 7.88
CA GLN A 21 -2.29 0.05 8.99
C GLN A 21 -1.69 1.11 9.92
N THR A 22 -0.40 0.98 10.23
CA THR A 22 0.33 1.92 11.10
C THR A 22 0.37 3.30 10.48
N LEU A 23 0.72 3.40 9.19
CA LEU A 23 0.80 4.68 8.50
C LEU A 23 -0.57 5.33 8.30
N VAL A 24 -1.62 4.57 7.96
CA VAL A 24 -2.98 5.10 7.86
C VAL A 24 -3.45 5.65 9.21
N GLN A 25 -3.19 4.93 10.31
CA GLN A 25 -3.52 5.39 11.65
C GLN A 25 -2.74 6.66 12.01
N LEU A 26 -1.44 6.71 11.68
CA LEU A 26 -0.59 7.87 11.88
C LEU A 26 -1.06 9.08 11.06
N GLY A 27 -1.55 8.85 9.85
CA GLY A 27 -2.09 9.84 8.93
C GLY A 27 -3.29 10.62 9.48
N SER A 28 -4.07 10.03 10.39
CA SER A 28 -5.13 10.74 11.11
C SER A 28 -4.63 11.96 11.91
N ARG A 29 -3.34 11.99 12.25
CA ARG A 29 -2.66 13.07 12.98
C ARG A 29 -1.80 13.95 12.09
N TYR A 30 -1.78 13.74 10.77
CA TYR A 30 -0.92 14.43 9.82
C TYR A 30 -1.00 15.97 9.94
N GLY A 31 -2.19 16.52 10.15
CA GLY A 31 -2.39 17.96 10.33
C GLY A 31 -1.65 18.57 11.53
N ARG A 32 -1.26 17.76 12.52
CA ARG A 32 -0.52 18.17 13.72
C ARG A 32 0.99 18.00 13.59
N PHE A 33 1.47 17.38 12.51
CA PHE A 33 2.91 17.24 12.30
C PHE A 33 3.53 18.57 11.95
N ASP A 34 4.76 18.77 12.40
CA ASP A 34 5.63 19.82 11.89
C ASP A 34 6.03 19.51 10.44
N ARG A 35 6.72 20.46 9.80
CA ARG A 35 7.09 20.33 8.38
C ARG A 35 7.93 19.07 8.12
N GLU A 36 8.87 18.76 9.00
CA GLU A 36 9.74 17.60 8.87
C GLU A 36 8.96 16.29 9.06
N GLY A 37 8.08 16.21 10.06
CA GLY A 37 7.21 15.06 10.28
C GLY A 37 6.25 14.81 9.12
N LYS A 38 5.71 15.87 8.51
CA LYS A 38 4.90 15.76 7.28
C LYS A 38 5.73 15.20 6.12
N ARG A 39 6.95 15.72 5.90
CA ARG A 39 7.88 15.23 4.87
C ARG A 39 8.18 13.74 5.05
N LEU A 40 8.55 13.33 6.27
CA LEU A 40 8.87 11.94 6.58
C LEU A 40 7.65 11.02 6.40
N TYR A 41 6.47 11.47 6.81
CA TYR A 41 5.23 10.72 6.62
C TYR A 41 4.97 10.44 5.13
N ILE A 42 5.08 11.47 4.28
CA ILE A 42 4.91 11.35 2.83
C ILE A 42 5.93 10.35 2.27
N GLU A 43 7.21 10.50 2.61
CA GLU A 43 8.29 9.62 2.13
C GLU A 43 8.04 8.15 2.51
N LYS A 44 7.57 7.91 3.75
CA LYS A 44 7.21 6.55 4.21
C LYS A 44 6.00 5.99 3.48
N MET A 45 4.99 6.81 3.22
CA MET A 45 3.83 6.42 2.43
C MET A 45 4.22 6.08 0.98
N GLU A 46 5.04 6.89 0.33
CA GLU A 46 5.54 6.62 -1.03
C GLU A 46 6.34 5.32 -1.09
N THR A 47 7.24 5.11 -0.13
CA THR A 47 8.03 3.87 -0.02
C THR A 47 7.13 2.64 0.15
N LEU A 48 6.11 2.74 1.01
CA LEU A 48 5.14 1.67 1.20
C LEU A 48 4.38 1.38 -0.10
N MET A 49 3.92 2.43 -0.80
CA MET A 49 3.18 2.25 -2.04
C MET A 49 4.01 1.57 -3.13
N GLU A 50 5.31 1.89 -3.23
CA GLU A 50 6.20 1.22 -4.16
C GLU A 50 6.38 -0.26 -3.83
N ARG A 51 6.62 -0.60 -2.55
CA ARG A 51 6.71 -2.00 -2.13
C ARG A 51 5.41 -2.76 -2.38
N TRP A 52 4.26 -2.12 -2.13
CA TRP A 52 2.94 -2.69 -2.41
C TRP A 52 2.73 -2.94 -3.91
N ARG A 53 3.15 -2.01 -4.78
CA ARG A 53 3.13 -2.18 -6.25
C ARG A 53 3.97 -3.37 -6.70
N ILE A 54 5.20 -3.48 -6.21
CA ILE A 54 6.10 -4.60 -6.53
C ILE A 54 5.52 -5.92 -6.03
N PHE A 55 4.93 -5.94 -4.82
CA PHE A 55 4.26 -7.13 -4.29
C PHE A 55 3.08 -7.55 -5.19
N MET A 56 2.17 -6.63 -5.51
CA MET A 56 1.03 -6.92 -6.39
C MET A 56 1.46 -7.44 -7.77
N LYS A 57 2.52 -6.87 -8.36
CA LYS A 57 3.07 -7.37 -9.62
C LYS A 57 3.65 -8.78 -9.52
N ARG A 58 4.30 -9.12 -8.41
CA ARG A 58 4.79 -10.49 -8.17
C ARG A 58 3.65 -11.48 -7.99
N VAL A 59 2.58 -11.08 -7.30
CA VAL A 59 1.38 -11.90 -7.12
C VAL A 59 0.64 -12.10 -8.45
N GLU A 60 0.52 -11.07 -9.28
CA GLU A 60 -0.09 -11.13 -10.63
C GLU A 60 0.67 -12.06 -11.58
N LEU A 61 2.00 -12.08 -11.50
CA LEU A 61 2.86 -12.94 -12.31
C LEU A 61 2.99 -14.37 -11.77
N SER A 62 2.41 -14.64 -10.60
CA SER A 62 2.50 -15.95 -9.96
C SER A 62 1.41 -16.89 -10.48
N GLU A 63 1.80 -18.11 -10.86
CA GLU A 63 0.89 -19.21 -11.20
C GLU A 63 0.32 -19.91 -9.95
N ASP A 64 0.72 -19.48 -8.76
CA ASP A 64 0.25 -20.01 -7.48
C ASP A 64 -1.24 -19.69 -7.25
N PHE A 65 -2.03 -20.73 -7.02
CA PHE A 65 -3.46 -20.62 -6.76
C PHE A 65 -3.80 -19.76 -5.52
N THR A 66 -2.99 -19.83 -4.47
CA THR A 66 -3.13 -19.01 -3.26
C THR A 66 -2.86 -17.54 -3.58
N ALA A 67 -1.89 -17.24 -4.46
CA ALA A 67 -1.66 -15.88 -4.94
C ALA A 67 -2.89 -15.28 -5.62
N GLN A 68 -3.49 -16.06 -6.53
CA GLN A 68 -4.69 -15.65 -7.25
C GLN A 68 -5.88 -15.40 -6.31
N MET A 69 -6.03 -16.24 -5.28
CA MET A 69 -7.09 -16.05 -4.28
C MET A 69 -6.88 -14.80 -3.43
N THR A 70 -5.63 -14.44 -3.07
CA THR A 70 -5.34 -13.19 -2.35
C THR A 70 -5.68 -11.96 -3.18
N VAL A 71 -5.36 -11.94 -4.48
CA VAL A 71 -5.77 -10.85 -5.38
C VAL A 71 -7.29 -10.75 -5.43
N LYS A 72 -7.97 -11.87 -5.62
CA LYS A 72 -9.43 -11.91 -5.72
C LYS A 72 -10.12 -11.43 -4.44
N GLN A 73 -9.57 -11.77 -3.27
CA GLN A 73 -10.07 -11.27 -1.98
C GLN A 73 -9.87 -9.76 -1.84
N LEU A 74 -8.72 -9.24 -2.25
CA LEU A 74 -8.45 -7.81 -2.26
C LEU A 74 -9.39 -7.08 -3.23
N GLU A 75 -9.57 -7.59 -4.44
CA GLU A 75 -10.53 -7.07 -5.42
C GLU A 75 -11.95 -7.04 -4.85
N THR A 76 -12.40 -8.14 -4.22
CA THR A 76 -13.74 -8.20 -3.60
C THR A 76 -13.91 -7.13 -2.51
N PHE A 77 -12.90 -6.92 -1.67
CA PHE A 77 -12.94 -5.89 -0.63
C PHE A 77 -13.04 -4.49 -1.23
N LEU A 78 -12.26 -4.22 -2.28
CA LEU A 78 -12.23 -2.93 -2.96
C LEU A 78 -13.50 -2.69 -3.78
N GLU A 79 -14.06 -3.71 -4.42
CA GLU A 79 -15.36 -3.67 -5.10
C GLU A 79 -16.48 -3.28 -4.13
N GLY A 80 -16.47 -3.82 -2.91
CA GLY A 80 -17.39 -3.42 -1.84
C GLY A 80 -17.26 -1.95 -1.44
N ALA A 81 -16.07 -1.36 -1.62
CA ALA A 81 -15.81 0.07 -1.46
C ALA A 81 -16.01 0.89 -2.75
N GLY A 82 -16.42 0.26 -3.86
CA GLY A 82 -16.63 0.91 -5.16
C GLY A 82 -15.35 1.32 -5.87
N MET A 83 -14.22 0.66 -5.60
CA MET A 83 -12.92 0.98 -6.21
C MET A 83 -12.21 -0.26 -6.75
N THR A 84 -11.34 -0.07 -7.74
CA THR A 84 -10.37 -1.09 -8.18
C THR A 84 -9.02 -0.89 -7.49
N PRO A 85 -8.14 -1.91 -7.45
CA PRO A 85 -6.77 -1.74 -6.96
C PRO A 85 -6.05 -0.58 -7.62
N GLN A 86 -6.17 -0.45 -8.95
CA GLN A 86 -5.55 0.65 -9.69
C GLN A 86 -6.10 2.02 -9.27
N GLN A 87 -7.41 2.14 -9.09
CA GLN A 87 -8.02 3.38 -8.63
C GLN A 87 -7.56 3.76 -7.22
N MET A 88 -7.39 2.78 -6.34
CA MET A 88 -6.82 2.98 -5.00
C MET A 88 -5.41 3.57 -5.10
N PHE A 89 -4.52 2.97 -5.91
CA PHE A 89 -3.16 3.49 -6.15
C PHE A 89 -3.17 4.92 -6.66
N ASP A 90 -3.98 5.20 -7.69
CA ASP A 90 -4.05 6.52 -8.29
C ASP A 90 -4.56 7.57 -7.29
N GLN A 91 -5.54 7.20 -6.47
CA GLN A 91 -6.08 8.07 -5.42
C GLN A 91 -5.06 8.34 -4.32
N MET A 92 -4.30 7.33 -3.90
CA MET A 92 -3.22 7.49 -2.94
C MET A 92 -2.11 8.37 -3.48
N HIS A 93 -1.68 8.16 -4.72
CA HIS A 93 -0.69 8.99 -5.38
C HIS A 93 -1.14 10.45 -5.45
N ARG A 94 -2.36 10.73 -5.93
CA ARG A 94 -2.93 12.09 -5.95
C ARG A 94 -3.00 12.73 -4.56
N THR A 95 -3.22 11.93 -3.51
CA THR A 95 -3.26 12.43 -2.14
C THR A 95 -1.87 12.82 -1.65
N LEU A 96 -0.86 12.01 -1.95
CA LEU A 96 0.53 12.32 -1.61
C LEU A 96 1.06 13.52 -2.39
N GLU A 97 0.73 13.67 -3.68
CA GLU A 97 1.08 14.88 -4.45
C GLU A 97 0.52 16.15 -3.83
N ARG A 98 -0.75 16.13 -3.36
CA ARG A 98 -1.34 17.27 -2.65
C ARG A 98 -0.62 17.55 -1.33
N MET A 99 -0.32 16.52 -0.56
CA MET A 99 0.44 16.66 0.69
C MET A 99 1.85 17.24 0.46
N LYS A 100 2.51 16.87 -0.65
CA LYS A 100 3.80 17.45 -1.07
C LYS A 100 3.68 18.93 -1.43
N ALA A 101 2.64 19.29 -2.19
CA ALA A 101 2.38 20.68 -2.54
C ALA A 101 2.15 21.55 -1.29
N GLU A 102 1.49 21.01 -0.26
CA GLU A 102 1.26 21.72 1.02
C GLU A 102 2.56 22.01 1.81
N ILE A 103 3.59 21.18 1.69
CA ILE A 103 4.86 21.37 2.44
C ILE A 103 5.89 22.22 1.68
N GLY A 104 5.57 22.64 0.45
CA GLY A 104 6.44 23.39 -0.45
C GLY A 104 7.43 22.49 -1.19
N SER A 105 7.46 22.65 -2.51
CA SER A 105 8.41 22.05 -3.47
C SER A 105 9.85 22.12 -3.00
#